data_AF-A0A7S4ECW2-F1
#
_entry.id   AF-A0A7S4ECW2-F1
#
_cell.length_a   1.000
_cell.length_b   1.000
_cell.length_c   1.000
_cell.angle_alpha   90.00
_cell.angle_beta   90.00
_cell.angle_gamma   90.00
#
_symmetry.space_group_name_H-M   'P 1'
#
loop_
_entity.id
_entity.type
_entity.pdbx_description
1 polymer ?
#
loop_
_entity_poly.entity_id
_entity_poly.type
_entity_poly.pdbx_seq_one_letter_code
_entity_poly.pdbx_strand_id
1 'polypeptide(L)'
;MATARVRRRWTLACESLEVNKTKEREWWRRVETGYGEPGRHYHTLVHIDAMLTLATDHEVQDRVAVDLATIFHDIVYDAVAGGGGRNERESAQVFVEFAQSTTMTSERINKVVEWIERTWSHDGNGLDDDGRLFMDFDMSILGAESGAYALYASQVRLEYGHVNWLYWRIGRSQFLSSSTSKNVFCTSEFAGLEGKALDNARAECLKLRLELFVAGCVGVAGLGVAGRVMLSLL
;
A
#
# COMPACT_ATOMS: atom_id res chain seq x y z
N MET A 1 -7.63 -17.65 7.48
CA MET A 1 -8.70 -17.53 6.47
C MET A 1 -8.22 -16.76 5.24
N ALA A 2 -7.62 -15.57 5.39
CA ALA A 2 -7.05 -14.77 4.29
C ALA A 2 -6.14 -15.57 3.35
N THR A 3 -5.10 -16.25 3.86
CA THR A 3 -4.19 -17.08 3.05
C THR A 3 -4.91 -18.05 2.12
N ALA A 4 -5.95 -18.74 2.59
CA ALA A 4 -6.70 -19.70 1.79
C ALA A 4 -7.53 -19.02 0.67
N ARG A 5 -8.08 -17.83 0.95
CA ARG A 5 -8.82 -17.04 -0.05
C ARG A 5 -7.90 -16.46 -1.11
N VAL A 6 -6.77 -15.87 -0.71
CA VAL A 6 -5.73 -15.39 -1.64
C VAL A 6 -5.22 -16.56 -2.49
N ARG A 7 -4.92 -17.71 -1.87
CA ARG A 7 -4.50 -18.91 -2.60
C ARG A 7 -5.53 -19.38 -3.60
N ARG A 8 -6.82 -19.27 -3.28
CA ARG A 8 -7.89 -19.61 -4.23
C ARG A 8 -7.90 -18.67 -5.44
N ARG A 9 -7.78 -17.36 -5.23
CA ARG A 9 -7.67 -16.38 -6.33
C ARG A 9 -6.44 -16.63 -7.19
N TRP A 10 -5.30 -16.89 -6.54
CA TRP A 10 -4.06 -17.31 -7.20
C TRP A 10 -4.24 -18.52 -8.11
N THR A 11 -4.82 -19.62 -7.60
CA THR A 11 -5.05 -20.83 -8.40
C THR A 11 -5.95 -20.56 -9.61
N LEU A 12 -7.01 -19.76 -9.46
CA LEU A 12 -7.89 -19.38 -10.58
C LEU A 12 -7.14 -18.57 -11.65
N ALA A 13 -6.31 -17.61 -11.24
CA ALA A 13 -5.47 -16.85 -12.16
C ALA A 13 -4.49 -17.76 -12.90
N CYS A 14 -3.79 -18.65 -12.19
CA CYS A 14 -2.88 -19.62 -12.80
C CYS A 14 -3.58 -20.57 -13.78
N GLU A 15 -4.77 -21.05 -13.47
CA GLU A 15 -5.57 -21.91 -14.35
C GLU A 15 -5.97 -21.19 -15.64
N SER A 16 -6.41 -19.94 -15.54
CA SER A 16 -6.75 -19.11 -16.71
C SER A 16 -5.57 -18.81 -17.63
N LEU A 17 -4.35 -18.93 -17.10
CA LEU A 17 -3.09 -18.63 -17.78
C LEU A 17 -2.27 -19.88 -18.11
N GLU A 18 -2.88 -21.07 -17.97
CA GLU A 18 -2.28 -22.38 -18.24
C GLU A 18 -0.93 -22.59 -17.53
N VAL A 19 -0.75 -21.99 -16.35
CA VAL A 19 0.46 -22.16 -15.55
C VAL A 19 0.50 -23.61 -15.05
N ASN A 20 1.57 -24.33 -15.37
CA ASN A 20 1.69 -25.72 -14.93
C ASN A 20 1.70 -25.81 -13.39
N LYS A 21 1.15 -26.90 -12.85
CA LYS A 21 0.96 -27.08 -11.39
C LYS A 21 2.25 -27.07 -10.58
N THR A 22 3.41 -27.37 -11.18
CA THR A 22 4.70 -27.27 -10.49
C THR A 22 5.09 -25.80 -10.29
N LYS A 23 5.01 -24.99 -11.33
CA LYS A 23 5.28 -23.55 -11.27
C LYS A 23 4.25 -22.81 -10.42
N GLU A 24 2.97 -23.17 -10.49
CA GLU A 24 1.94 -22.61 -9.60
C GLU A 24 2.33 -22.77 -8.12
N ARG A 25 2.79 -23.96 -7.70
CA ARG A 25 3.20 -24.23 -6.31
C ARG A 25 4.50 -23.52 -5.93
N GLU A 26 5.46 -23.44 -6.84
CA GLU A 26 6.74 -22.75 -6.62
C GLU A 26 6.50 -21.26 -6.36
N TRP A 27 5.73 -20.61 -7.23
CA TRP A 27 5.39 -19.20 -7.11
C TRP A 27 4.50 -18.91 -5.90
N TRP A 28 3.53 -19.78 -5.59
CA TRP A 28 2.73 -19.63 -4.38
C TRP A 28 3.60 -19.61 -3.12
N ARG A 29 4.62 -20.48 -3.02
CA ARG A 29 5.55 -20.44 -1.87
C ARG A 29 6.28 -19.12 -1.77
N ARG A 30 6.69 -18.53 -2.90
CA ARG A 30 7.34 -17.22 -2.94
C ARG A 30 6.40 -16.11 -2.46
N VAL A 31 5.16 -16.10 -2.94
CA VAL A 31 4.11 -15.17 -2.47
C VAL A 31 3.89 -15.32 -0.96
N GLU A 32 3.63 -16.54 -0.49
CA GLU A 32 3.37 -16.83 0.92
C GLU A 32 4.55 -16.48 1.82
N THR A 33 5.79 -16.72 1.36
CA THR A 33 7.00 -16.35 2.09
C THR A 33 7.18 -14.84 2.15
N GLY A 34 7.06 -14.14 1.02
CA GLY A 34 7.26 -12.68 0.95
C GLY A 34 6.30 -11.93 1.86
N TYR A 35 5.01 -12.23 1.81
CA TYR A 35 4.01 -11.60 2.70
C TYR A 35 4.03 -12.12 4.15
N GLY A 36 4.86 -13.13 4.45
CA GLY A 36 5.02 -13.73 5.77
C GLY A 36 6.28 -13.27 6.51
N GLU A 37 7.06 -12.34 5.95
CA GLU A 37 8.31 -11.89 6.55
C GLU A 37 8.10 -11.22 7.93
N PRO A 38 8.99 -11.47 8.93
CA PRO A 38 8.79 -11.00 10.32
C PRO A 38 8.67 -9.48 10.54
N GLY A 39 8.95 -8.66 9.52
CA GLY A 39 8.85 -7.20 9.57
C GLY A 39 7.55 -6.64 8.98
N ARG A 40 6.71 -7.47 8.36
CA ARG A 40 5.44 -7.05 7.77
C ARG A 40 4.31 -7.20 8.78
N HIS A 41 3.60 -6.11 9.04
CA HIS A 41 2.49 -6.07 9.97
C HIS A 41 1.18 -5.68 9.28
N TYR A 42 1.24 -4.72 8.35
CA TYR A 42 0.12 -4.34 7.49
C TYR A 42 0.24 -5.02 6.13
N HIS A 43 1.41 -4.93 5.50
CA HIS A 43 1.68 -5.42 4.14
C HIS A 43 1.83 -6.95 4.10
N THR A 44 0.75 -7.65 4.45
CA THR A 44 0.65 -9.11 4.60
C THR A 44 -0.45 -9.67 3.70
N LEU A 45 -0.64 -11.00 3.69
CA LEU A 45 -1.76 -11.62 2.95
C LEU A 45 -3.15 -11.16 3.41
N VAL A 46 -3.27 -10.49 4.57
CA VAL A 46 -4.54 -9.87 4.99
C VAL A 46 -4.89 -8.65 4.14
N HIS A 47 -3.90 -7.80 3.83
CA HIS A 47 -4.07 -6.66 2.90
C HIS A 47 -4.46 -7.14 1.50
N ILE A 48 -3.71 -8.13 0.99
CA ILE A 48 -3.97 -8.73 -0.33
C ILE A 48 -5.38 -9.34 -0.42
N ASP A 49 -5.83 -10.02 0.65
CA ASP A 49 -7.19 -10.55 0.72
C ASP A 49 -8.27 -9.45 0.71
N ALA A 50 -8.02 -8.32 1.39
CA ALA A 50 -8.94 -7.18 1.39
C ALA A 50 -9.07 -6.57 -0.02
N MET A 51 -7.96 -6.34 -0.71
CA MET A 51 -7.97 -5.84 -2.10
C MET A 51 -8.65 -6.82 -3.06
N LEU A 52 -8.35 -8.12 -2.97
CA LEU A 52 -9.00 -9.13 -3.82
C LEU A 52 -10.50 -9.28 -3.54
N THR A 53 -10.93 -8.98 -2.31
CA THR A 53 -12.35 -8.91 -1.96
C THR A 53 -13.00 -7.70 -2.64
N LEU A 54 -12.38 -6.52 -2.59
CA LEU A 54 -12.86 -5.33 -3.32
C LEU A 54 -12.93 -5.58 -4.83
N ALA A 55 -11.91 -6.21 -5.41
CA ALA A 55 -11.93 -6.61 -6.83
C ALA A 55 -13.04 -7.63 -7.16
N THR A 56 -13.58 -8.35 -6.16
CA THR A 56 -14.77 -9.22 -6.32
C THR A 56 -16.06 -8.43 -6.30
N ASP A 57 -16.12 -7.40 -5.48
CA ASP A 57 -17.33 -6.62 -5.23
C ASP A 57 -17.54 -5.49 -6.26
N HIS A 58 -16.56 -5.25 -7.14
CA HIS A 58 -16.62 -4.26 -8.20
C HIS A 58 -16.54 -4.91 -9.59
N GLU A 59 -17.13 -4.25 -10.57
CA GLU A 59 -17.01 -4.66 -11.97
C GLU A 59 -15.61 -4.33 -12.48
N VAL A 60 -14.82 -5.37 -12.73
CA VAL A 60 -13.49 -5.27 -13.35
C VAL A 60 -13.49 -6.01 -14.67
N GLN A 61 -12.93 -5.40 -15.71
CA GLN A 61 -12.96 -5.93 -17.08
C GLN A 61 -11.94 -7.05 -17.25
N ASP A 62 -10.71 -6.84 -16.79
CA ASP A 62 -9.62 -7.78 -16.82
C ASP A 62 -9.28 -8.33 -15.43
N ARG A 63 -10.15 -9.20 -14.93
CA ARG A 63 -10.06 -9.76 -13.58
C ARG A 63 -8.71 -10.40 -13.26
N VAL A 64 -8.14 -11.15 -14.20
CA VAL A 64 -6.88 -11.87 -13.95
C VAL A 64 -5.71 -10.89 -13.92
N ALA A 65 -5.76 -9.75 -14.63
CA ALA A 65 -4.73 -8.72 -14.51
C ALA A 65 -4.83 -8.01 -13.15
N VAL A 66 -6.04 -7.67 -12.71
CA VAL A 66 -6.27 -7.03 -11.40
C VAL A 66 -5.83 -7.94 -10.25
N ASP A 67 -6.18 -9.23 -10.29
CA ASP A 67 -5.75 -10.17 -9.26
C ASP A 67 -4.23 -10.31 -9.20
N LEU A 68 -3.54 -10.35 -10.35
CA LEU A 68 -2.09 -10.46 -10.41
C LEU A 68 -1.40 -9.18 -9.96
N ALA A 69 -1.86 -8.00 -10.41
CA ALA A 69 -1.37 -6.72 -9.88
C ALA A 69 -1.52 -6.66 -8.35
N THR A 70 -2.69 -7.06 -7.84
CA THR A 70 -2.96 -7.12 -6.40
C THR A 70 -2.00 -8.07 -5.68
N ILE A 71 -1.80 -9.29 -6.18
CA ILE A 71 -0.91 -10.27 -5.52
C ILE A 71 0.57 -9.84 -5.59
N PHE A 72 1.00 -9.15 -6.64
CA PHE A 72 2.40 -8.84 -6.85
C PHE A 72 2.83 -7.44 -6.41
N HIS A 73 1.95 -6.45 -6.23
CA HIS A 73 2.38 -5.05 -6.03
C HIS A 73 3.36 -4.85 -4.87
N ASP A 74 3.15 -5.56 -3.77
CA ASP A 74 3.97 -5.51 -2.56
C ASP A 74 4.71 -6.83 -2.26
N ILE A 75 4.90 -7.68 -3.28
CA ILE A 75 5.60 -8.96 -3.07
C ILE A 75 7.04 -8.73 -2.61
N VAL A 76 7.67 -7.63 -3.05
CA VAL A 76 8.90 -7.07 -2.49
C VAL A 76 8.52 -5.88 -1.63
N TYR A 77 8.97 -5.87 -0.38
CA TYR A 77 8.70 -4.77 0.54
C TYR A 77 9.86 -4.64 1.52
N ASP A 78 10.59 -3.55 1.40
CA ASP A 78 11.58 -3.14 2.37
C ASP A 78 11.18 -1.77 2.91
N ALA A 79 10.75 -1.70 4.18
CA ALA A 79 10.39 -0.45 4.84
C ALA A 79 11.62 0.45 5.12
N VAL A 80 12.83 -0.09 5.02
CA VAL A 80 14.11 0.62 5.18
C VAL A 80 14.58 1.19 3.85
N ALA A 81 14.20 0.56 2.73
CA ALA A 81 14.42 1.14 1.41
C ALA A 81 13.73 2.50 1.39
N GLY A 82 14.53 3.57 1.27
CA GLY A 82 14.01 4.93 1.22
C GLY A 82 12.99 5.11 0.10
N GLY A 83 12.30 6.25 0.10
CA GLY A 83 11.34 6.56 -0.96
C GLY A 83 11.97 6.53 -2.37
N GLY A 84 11.13 6.35 -3.39
CA GLY A 84 11.52 6.48 -4.79
C GLY A 84 11.03 5.35 -5.69
N GLY A 85 10.03 4.57 -5.29
CA GLY A 85 9.43 3.56 -6.17
C GLY A 85 10.30 2.31 -6.35
N ARG A 86 11.16 1.98 -5.38
CA ARG A 86 12.09 0.84 -5.50
C ARG A 86 11.37 -0.48 -5.27
N ASN A 87 10.58 -0.57 -4.20
CA ASN A 87 9.82 -1.78 -3.87
C ASN A 87 8.89 -2.16 -5.02
N GLU A 88 8.21 -1.17 -5.59
CA GLU A 88 7.27 -1.28 -6.69
C GLU A 88 7.96 -1.77 -7.97
N ARG A 89 9.12 -1.19 -8.31
CA ARG A 89 9.92 -1.65 -9.46
C ARG A 89 10.47 -3.06 -9.28
N GLU A 90 10.92 -3.41 -8.08
CA GLU A 90 11.40 -4.77 -7.78
C GLU A 90 10.22 -5.76 -7.80
N SER A 91 9.07 -5.42 -7.23
CA SER A 91 7.82 -6.19 -7.31
C SER A 91 7.36 -6.42 -8.75
N ALA A 92 7.42 -5.38 -9.60
CA ALA A 92 7.10 -5.49 -11.02
C ALA A 92 8.07 -6.44 -11.75
N GLN A 93 9.36 -6.41 -11.42
CA GLN A 93 10.34 -7.38 -11.96
C GLN A 93 10.01 -8.81 -11.55
N VAL A 94 9.62 -9.03 -10.28
CA VAL A 94 9.17 -10.35 -9.81
C VAL A 94 7.92 -10.82 -10.56
N PHE A 95 6.99 -9.92 -10.87
CA PHE A 95 5.84 -10.24 -11.72
C PHE A 95 6.27 -10.63 -13.15
N VAL A 96 7.21 -9.92 -13.76
CA VAL A 96 7.74 -10.25 -15.10
C VAL A 96 8.38 -11.64 -15.11
N GLU A 97 9.13 -12.01 -14.06
CA GLU A 97 9.66 -13.38 -13.90
C GLU A 97 8.53 -14.43 -13.86
N PHE A 98 7.45 -14.15 -13.12
CA PHE A 98 6.28 -15.04 -13.08
C PHE A 98 5.61 -15.16 -14.45
N ALA A 99 5.44 -14.03 -15.15
CA ALA A 99 4.75 -13.96 -16.44
C ALA A 99 5.40 -14.86 -17.50
N GLN A 100 6.71 -15.14 -17.41
CA GLN A 100 7.41 -16.09 -18.29
C GLN A 100 6.86 -17.53 -18.20
N SER A 101 6.14 -17.86 -17.12
CA SER A 101 5.51 -19.17 -16.91
C SER A 101 4.03 -19.20 -17.31
N THR A 102 3.54 -18.18 -18.01
CA THR A 102 2.12 -17.95 -18.33
C THR A 102 1.88 -17.84 -19.84
N THR A 103 0.62 -17.87 -20.25
CA THR A 103 0.18 -17.56 -21.63
C THR A 103 -0.19 -16.08 -21.84
N MET A 104 0.17 -15.18 -20.91
CA MET A 104 -0.15 -13.75 -21.03
C MET A 104 0.51 -13.10 -22.25
N THR A 105 -0.20 -12.16 -22.89
CA THR A 105 0.37 -11.35 -23.96
C THR A 105 1.24 -10.23 -23.39
N SER A 106 2.18 -9.74 -24.20
CA SER A 106 3.08 -8.63 -23.81
C SER A 106 2.32 -7.37 -23.40
N GLU A 107 1.20 -7.06 -24.07
CA GLU A 107 0.36 -5.89 -23.74
C GLU A 107 -0.20 -6.00 -22.33
N ARG A 108 -0.66 -7.20 -21.96
CA ARG A 108 -1.24 -7.47 -20.65
C ARG A 108 -0.20 -7.48 -19.54
N ILE A 109 1.00 -8.00 -19.84
CA ILE A 109 2.14 -7.96 -18.92
C ILE A 109 2.54 -6.50 -18.66
N ASN A 110 2.72 -5.70 -19.72
CA ASN A 110 3.11 -4.29 -19.59
C ASN A 110 2.08 -3.48 -18.79
N LYS A 111 0.79 -3.74 -18.98
CA LYS A 111 -0.29 -3.14 -18.20
C LYS A 111 -0.16 -3.44 -16.71
N VAL A 112 0.02 -4.71 -16.32
CA VAL A 112 0.18 -5.09 -14.90
C VAL A 112 1.46 -4.50 -14.31
N VAL A 113 2.55 -4.47 -15.07
CA VAL A 113 3.80 -3.79 -14.66
C VAL A 113 3.54 -2.31 -14.38
N GLU A 114 2.87 -1.60 -15.29
CA GLU A 114 2.56 -0.18 -15.10
C GLU A 114 1.71 0.04 -13.84
N TRP A 115 0.69 -0.79 -13.61
CA TRP A 115 -0.14 -0.69 -12.42
C TRP A 115 0.67 -0.90 -11.14
N ILE A 116 1.51 -1.94 -11.08
CA ILE A 116 2.36 -2.19 -9.91
C ILE A 116 3.30 -1.02 -9.66
N GLU A 117 4.03 -0.54 -10.69
CA GLU A 117 4.97 0.58 -10.52
C GLU A 117 4.29 1.88 -10.09
N ARG A 118 3.03 2.09 -10.50
CA ARG A 118 2.26 3.30 -10.20
C ARG A 118 1.76 3.35 -8.75
N THR A 119 1.73 2.24 -8.03
CA THR A 119 1.40 2.22 -6.58
C THR A 119 2.33 3.12 -5.77
N TRP A 120 3.55 3.39 -6.23
CA TRP A 120 4.45 4.35 -5.58
C TRP A 120 3.82 5.74 -5.37
N SER A 121 3.05 6.23 -6.35
CA SER A 121 2.37 7.54 -6.27
C SER A 121 0.86 7.43 -6.09
N HIS A 122 0.29 6.24 -6.27
CA HIS A 122 -1.15 5.98 -6.34
C HIS A 122 -1.88 6.88 -7.35
N ASP A 123 -1.16 7.35 -8.39
CA ASP A 123 -1.71 8.28 -9.38
C ASP A 123 -2.36 7.52 -10.54
N GLY A 124 -3.69 7.46 -10.54
CA GLY A 124 -4.48 6.83 -11.59
C GLY A 124 -4.54 7.58 -12.93
N ASN A 125 -3.90 8.76 -13.06
CA ASN A 125 -3.93 9.50 -14.32
C ASN A 125 -3.28 8.70 -15.47
N GLY A 126 -4.04 8.57 -16.57
CA GLY A 126 -3.60 7.85 -17.77
C GLY A 126 -3.76 6.33 -17.70
N LEU A 127 -4.19 5.77 -16.56
CA LEU A 127 -4.57 4.37 -16.46
C LEU A 127 -5.97 4.14 -17.02
N ASP A 128 -6.23 2.91 -17.45
CA ASP A 128 -7.57 2.43 -17.75
C ASP A 128 -8.41 2.26 -16.47
N ASP A 129 -9.70 1.95 -16.63
CA ASP A 129 -10.66 1.91 -15.52
C ASP A 129 -10.27 0.86 -14.46
N ASP A 130 -9.80 -0.32 -14.89
CA ASP A 130 -9.31 -1.36 -13.98
C ASP A 130 -8.07 -0.90 -13.19
N GLY A 131 -7.12 -0.21 -13.84
CA GLY A 131 -5.94 0.34 -13.16
C GLY A 131 -6.30 1.41 -12.14
N ARG A 132 -7.29 2.26 -12.45
CA ARG A 132 -7.80 3.27 -11.51
C ARG A 132 -8.51 2.64 -10.32
N LEU A 133 -9.33 1.61 -10.54
CA LEU A 133 -9.95 0.83 -9.47
C LEU A 133 -8.89 0.13 -8.60
N PHE A 134 -7.85 -0.44 -9.21
CA PHE A 134 -6.76 -1.08 -8.49
C PHE A 134 -6.04 -0.10 -7.52
N MET A 135 -5.79 1.14 -7.95
CA MET A 135 -5.27 2.19 -7.05
C MET A 135 -6.20 2.46 -5.87
N ASP A 136 -7.51 2.50 -6.13
CA ASP A 136 -8.51 2.74 -5.09
C ASP A 136 -8.62 1.58 -4.12
N PHE A 137 -8.44 0.33 -4.57
CA PHE A 137 -8.42 -0.84 -3.71
C PHE A 137 -7.29 -0.75 -2.69
N ASP A 138 -6.10 -0.35 -3.13
CA ASP A 138 -4.92 -0.22 -2.28
C ASP A 138 -5.08 0.90 -1.24
N MET A 139 -5.63 2.04 -1.69
CA MET A 139 -5.85 3.23 -0.85
C MET A 139 -7.12 3.17 0.01
N SER A 140 -8.00 2.20 -0.20
CA SER A 140 -9.32 2.08 0.45
C SER A 140 -9.25 2.09 1.98
N ILE A 141 -8.15 1.61 2.56
CA ILE A 141 -7.93 1.59 4.02
C ILE A 141 -7.96 2.99 4.64
N LEU A 142 -7.60 4.04 3.89
CA LEU A 142 -7.68 5.41 4.38
C LEU A 142 -9.12 5.81 4.69
N GLY A 143 -10.07 5.35 3.87
CA GLY A 143 -11.50 5.61 4.03
C GLY A 143 -12.23 4.68 5.01
N ALA A 144 -11.51 3.80 5.71
CA ALA A 144 -12.10 2.84 6.62
C ALA A 144 -12.69 3.50 7.89
N GLU A 145 -13.52 2.74 8.60
CA GLU A 145 -13.98 3.15 9.94
C GLU A 145 -12.79 3.36 10.88
N SER A 146 -12.92 4.31 11.81
CA SER A 146 -11.82 4.81 12.65
C SER A 146 -11.05 3.71 13.41
N GLY A 147 -11.74 2.65 13.86
CA GLY A 147 -11.10 1.50 14.51
C GLY A 147 -10.20 0.69 13.57
N ALA A 148 -10.65 0.45 12.34
CA ALA A 148 -9.86 -0.26 11.33
C ALA A 148 -8.68 0.60 10.86
N TYR A 149 -8.90 1.89 10.66
CA TYR A 149 -7.83 2.84 10.33
C TYR A 149 -6.76 2.92 11.43
N ALA A 150 -7.17 2.99 12.70
CA ALA A 150 -6.25 3.04 13.83
C ALA A 150 -5.38 1.77 13.92
N LEU A 151 -5.97 0.60 13.63
CA LEU A 151 -5.22 -0.66 13.55
C LEU A 151 -4.19 -0.60 12.41
N TYR A 152 -4.62 -0.20 11.20
CA TYR A 152 -3.74 0.03 10.05
C TYR A 152 -2.56 0.94 10.41
N ALA A 153 -2.82 2.13 10.94
CA ALA A 153 -1.79 3.10 11.28
C ALA A 153 -0.81 2.54 12.34
N SER A 154 -1.32 1.74 13.30
CA SER A 154 -0.47 1.09 14.30
C SER A 154 0.43 0.00 13.70
N GLN A 155 -0.09 -0.80 12.75
CA GLN A 155 0.67 -1.84 12.08
C GLN A 155 1.76 -1.23 11.20
N VAL A 156 1.43 -0.23 10.41
CA VAL A 156 2.40 0.55 9.63
C VAL A 156 3.47 1.16 10.55
N ARG A 157 3.11 1.70 11.72
CA ARG A 157 4.11 2.19 12.68
C ARG A 157 5.09 1.11 13.14
N LEU A 158 4.65 -0.15 13.29
CA LEU A 158 5.53 -1.26 13.67
C LEU A 158 6.55 -1.58 12.57
N GLU A 159 6.14 -1.57 11.30
CA GLU A 159 7.03 -1.82 10.14
C GLU A 159 8.16 -0.78 10.08
N TYR A 160 7.83 0.48 10.42
CA TYR A 160 8.80 1.57 10.53
C TYR A 160 9.39 1.74 11.95
N GLY A 161 9.31 0.71 12.81
CA GLY A 161 9.84 0.76 14.18
C GLY A 161 11.34 1.07 14.25
N HIS A 162 12.08 0.73 13.19
CA HIS A 162 13.50 1.04 13.00
C HIS A 162 13.77 2.54 12.73
N VAL A 163 12.77 3.28 12.22
CA VAL A 163 12.89 4.73 11.98
C VAL A 163 12.70 5.47 13.29
N ASN A 164 13.64 6.38 13.58
CA ASN A 164 13.55 7.29 14.71
C ASN A 164 12.18 7.99 14.72
N TRP A 165 11.57 8.06 15.90
CA TRP A 165 10.20 8.54 16.05
C TRP A 165 9.98 9.96 15.48
N LEU A 166 10.98 10.85 15.54
CA LEU A 166 10.88 12.21 15.01
C LEU A 166 10.75 12.20 13.48
N TYR A 167 11.65 11.48 12.80
CA TYR A 167 11.63 11.34 11.35
C TYR A 167 10.40 10.57 10.87
N TRP A 168 9.96 9.55 11.61
CA TRP A 168 8.70 8.85 11.33
C TRP A 168 7.51 9.81 11.31
N ARG A 169 7.34 10.62 12.36
CA ARG A 169 6.20 11.55 12.46
C ARG A 169 6.19 12.57 11.32
N ILE A 170 7.36 13.10 10.96
CA ILE A 170 7.50 14.04 9.84
C ILE A 170 7.13 13.34 8.53
N GLY A 171 7.76 12.20 8.22
CA GLY A 171 7.53 11.46 6.98
C GLY A 171 6.08 10.98 6.84
N ARG A 172 5.50 10.41 7.89
CA ARG A 172 4.10 9.97 7.92
C ARG A 172 3.13 11.14 7.71
N SER A 173 3.38 12.28 8.36
CA SER A 173 2.55 13.48 8.16
C SER A 173 2.66 14.01 6.73
N GLN A 174 3.84 13.96 6.12
CA GLN A 174 4.07 14.36 4.72
C GLN A 174 3.34 13.43 3.75
N PHE A 175 3.47 12.11 3.94
CA PHE A 175 2.73 11.11 3.17
C PHE A 175 1.23 11.38 3.21
N LEU A 176 0.63 11.45 4.41
CA LEU A 176 -0.80 11.68 4.56
C LEU A 176 -1.24 13.01 3.93
N SER A 177 -0.48 14.09 4.17
CA SER A 177 -0.81 15.40 3.58
C SER A 177 -0.73 15.38 2.05
N SER A 178 0.23 14.66 1.48
CA SER A 178 0.37 14.51 0.03
C SER A 178 -0.76 13.68 -0.55
N SER A 179 -1.04 12.51 0.03
CA SER A 179 -2.09 11.58 -0.40
C SER A 179 -3.50 12.17 -0.31
N THR A 180 -3.71 13.17 0.55
CA THR A 180 -4.99 13.89 0.68
C THR A 180 -4.97 15.32 0.16
N SER A 181 -3.94 15.71 -0.62
CA SER A 181 -3.84 17.06 -1.21
C SER A 181 -4.76 17.25 -2.43
N LYS A 182 -5.18 16.14 -3.02
CA LYS A 182 -6.16 16.02 -4.09
C LYS A 182 -7.19 14.96 -3.66
N ASN A 183 -8.06 14.55 -4.58
CA ASN A 183 -8.91 13.39 -4.35
C ASN A 183 -8.03 12.19 -3.99
N VAL A 184 -8.38 11.50 -2.91
CA VAL A 184 -7.72 10.28 -2.46
C VAL A 184 -8.01 9.14 -3.43
N PHE A 185 -9.24 9.08 -3.93
CA PHE A 185 -9.70 8.05 -4.84
C PHE A 185 -9.80 8.55 -6.29
N CYS A 186 -9.42 7.67 -7.21
CA CYS A 186 -9.38 7.86 -8.65
C CYS A 186 -10.77 7.73 -9.28
N THR A 187 -11.64 6.89 -8.74
CA THR A 187 -12.94 6.52 -9.33
C THR A 187 -14.12 7.07 -8.54
N SER A 188 -15.29 7.14 -9.18
CA SER A 188 -16.52 7.62 -8.54
C SER A 188 -17.11 6.60 -7.55
N GLU A 189 -16.76 5.34 -7.74
CA GLU A 189 -17.17 4.16 -6.99
C GLU A 189 -16.68 4.25 -5.54
N PHE A 190 -15.52 4.88 -5.34
CA PHE A 190 -14.91 5.12 -4.03
C PHE A 190 -15.17 6.52 -3.47
N ALA A 191 -15.92 7.39 -4.17
CA ALA A 191 -16.19 8.76 -3.71
C ALA A 191 -16.89 8.82 -2.34
N GLY A 192 -17.65 7.78 -1.98
CA GLY A 192 -18.28 7.67 -0.66
C GLY A 192 -17.30 7.50 0.51
N LEU A 193 -16.05 7.12 0.23
CA LEU A 193 -14.99 6.96 1.23
C LEU A 193 -14.14 8.21 1.41
N GLU A 194 -14.19 9.16 0.46
CA GLU A 194 -13.34 10.35 0.41
C GLU A 194 -13.38 11.14 1.74
N GLY A 195 -14.58 11.45 2.24
CA GLY A 195 -14.74 12.20 3.49
C GLY A 195 -14.06 11.52 4.69
N LYS A 196 -14.23 10.20 4.83
CA LYS A 196 -13.59 9.41 5.90
C LYS A 196 -12.07 9.37 5.73
N ALA A 197 -11.58 9.25 4.50
CA ALA A 197 -10.14 9.27 4.22
C ALA A 197 -9.51 10.60 4.66
N LEU A 198 -10.15 11.72 4.32
CA LEU A 198 -9.70 13.04 4.75
C LEU A 198 -9.74 13.19 6.28
N ASP A 199 -10.81 12.73 6.94
CA ASP A 199 -10.96 12.85 8.39
C ASP A 199 -9.92 12.00 9.14
N ASN A 200 -9.72 10.75 8.72
CA ASN A 200 -8.71 9.86 9.30
C ASN A 200 -7.29 10.43 9.13
N ALA A 201 -6.93 10.87 7.92
CA ALA A 201 -5.62 11.46 7.65
C ALA A 201 -5.39 12.75 8.46
N ARG A 202 -6.39 13.63 8.55
CA ARG A 202 -6.33 14.85 9.36
C ARG A 202 -6.16 14.54 10.84
N ALA A 203 -6.92 13.58 11.37
CA ALA A 203 -6.84 13.17 12.77
C ALA A 203 -5.45 12.60 13.11
N GLU A 204 -4.90 11.74 12.25
CA GLU A 204 -3.55 11.20 12.44
C GLU A 204 -2.48 12.31 12.33
N CYS A 205 -2.54 13.17 11.31
CA CYS A 205 -1.64 14.32 11.17
C CYS A 205 -1.66 15.23 12.42
N LEU A 206 -2.85 15.55 12.94
CA LEU A 206 -2.98 16.37 14.15
C LEU A 206 -2.32 15.68 15.36
N LYS A 207 -2.58 14.38 15.55
CA LYS A 207 -1.94 13.58 16.59
C LYS A 207 -0.41 13.62 16.48
N LEU A 208 0.13 13.34 15.29
CA LEU A 208 1.58 13.32 15.06
C LEU A 208 2.22 14.70 15.35
N ARG A 209 1.56 15.80 14.95
CA ARG A 209 2.01 17.18 15.22
C ARG A 209 1.94 17.55 16.71
N LEU A 210 0.87 17.18 17.41
CA LEU A 210 0.76 17.41 18.86
C LEU A 210 1.87 16.68 19.61
N GLU A 211 2.14 15.42 19.24
CA GLU A 211 3.20 14.66 19.88
C GLU A 211 4.61 15.24 19.56
N LEU A 212 4.82 15.83 18.38
CA LEU A 212 6.03 16.59 18.05
C LEU A 212 6.18 17.85 18.92
N PHE A 213 5.10 18.63 19.06
CA PHE A 213 5.09 19.84 19.87
C PHE A 213 5.41 19.54 21.34
N VAL A 214 4.78 18.52 21.93
CA VAL A 214 5.04 18.10 23.31
C VAL A 214 6.51 17.68 23.50
N ALA A 215 7.06 16.91 22.57
CA ALA A 215 8.47 16.52 22.64
C ALA A 215 9.41 17.74 22.53
N GLY A 216 9.06 18.73 21.70
CA GLY A 216 9.74 20.01 21.63
C GLY A 216 9.68 20.78 22.96
N CYS A 217 8.50 20.91 23.58
CA CYS A 217 8.33 21.58 24.86
C CYS A 217 9.11 20.92 26.00
N VAL A 218 9.17 19.58 26.04
CA VAL A 218 10.00 18.85 27.01
C VAL A 218 11.50 19.08 26.77
N GLY A 219 11.92 19.21 25.50
CA GLY A 219 13.29 19.59 25.15
C GLY A 219 13.65 21.04 25.53
N VAL A 220 12.71 21.99 25.39
CA VAL A 220 12.92 23.40 25.76
C VAL A 220 12.87 23.60 27.28
N ALA A 221 12.14 22.78 28.05
CA ALA A 221 12.18 22.84 29.51
C ALA A 221 13.56 22.48 30.10
N GLY A 222 14.45 21.85 29.33
CA GLY A 222 15.84 21.56 29.68
C GLY A 222 16.87 22.59 29.16
N LEU A 223 16.46 23.58 28.37
CA LEU A 223 17.35 24.59 27.80
C LEU A 223 16.95 25.98 28.29
N GLY A 224 17.92 26.71 28.87
CA GLY A 224 17.73 28.09 29.30
C GLY A 224 17.28 29.03 28.16
N VAL A 225 16.99 30.27 28.54
CA VAL A 225 16.27 31.32 27.78
C VAL A 225 16.63 31.47 26.28
N ALA A 226 17.82 31.05 25.84
CA ALA A 226 18.26 31.07 24.44
C ALA A 226 17.55 30.06 23.50
N GLY A 227 16.89 29.01 24.02
CA GLY A 227 16.24 27.98 23.19
C GLY A 227 14.87 28.35 22.61
N ARG A 228 14.29 29.49 23.01
CA ARG A 228 12.88 29.83 22.70
C ARG A 228 12.63 30.42 21.30
N VAL A 229 13.67 30.80 20.55
CA VAL A 229 13.50 31.55 19.29
C VAL A 229 13.33 30.64 18.05
N MET A 230 13.71 29.36 18.13
CA MET A 230 13.76 28.45 16.96
C MET A 230 12.47 27.64 16.71
N LEU A 231 11.32 28.04 17.26
CA LEU A 231 10.03 27.36 17.05
C LEU A 231 8.96 28.22 16.38
N SER A 232 9.32 29.42 15.90
CA SER A 232 8.37 30.37 15.29
C SER A 232 8.23 30.21 13.77
N LEU A 233 8.88 29.22 13.15
CA LEU A 233 9.01 29.09 11.68
C LEU A 233 8.80 27.64 11.16
N LEU A 234 8.15 26.77 11.93
CA LEU A 234 7.63 25.46 11.49
C LEU A 234 6.12 25.40 11.78
#